data_AF-A0A7X2L055-F1
#
_entry.id   AF-A0A7X2L055-F1
#
_cell.length_a   1.000
_cell.length_b   1.000
_cell.length_c   1.000
_cell.angle_alpha   90.00
_cell.angle_beta   90.00
_cell.angle_gamma   90.00
#
_symmetry.space_group_name_H-M   'P 1'
#
loop_
_entity.id
_entity.type
_entity.pdbx_description
1 polymer ?
#
loop_
_entity_poly.entity_id
_entity_poly.type
_entity_poly.pdbx_seq_one_letter_code
_entity_poly.pdbx_strand_id
1 'polypeptide(L)'
;MKTIAILTDIHGNHPALQAALQDIATKQIEHIYCLGDVVGIGPDSNQVLEQLTTRSDVSFIMGNHDLAVIAAARNEPVPVGHHNEREHHEWLAKRIEPKYIELMSEWPMSLTTSILQNELLFCHYHLDYKNWFAPIDKLPTTEALEQIYSKTDYKLVCFGHHHIVHHFESDTRLYFNPGSLGCYDKPYARYGIVTVSEKEITAGVQLVPYNNINFLRSYEELQVPDREFILKVFHGGQYLCGSELLEPAGVASQLLRRSCRTNMEFHGTNWTIWSGIEVPRICAFLSRLGTPS
;
A
#
# COMPACT_ATOMS: atom_id res chain seq x y z
N MET A 1 19.72 19.20 14.23
CA MET A 1 18.49 18.55 13.75
C MET A 1 18.88 17.29 13.01
N LYS A 2 18.03 16.26 13.05
CA LYS A 2 18.22 15.01 12.34
C LYS A 2 17.00 14.70 11.49
N THR A 3 17.20 14.16 10.30
CA THR A 3 16.09 13.84 9.39
C THR A 3 16.11 12.37 9.02
N ILE A 4 14.97 11.69 9.19
CA ILE A 4 14.81 10.27 8.89
C ILE A 4 13.63 10.06 7.94
N ALA A 5 13.68 8.98 7.16
CA ALA A 5 12.57 8.58 6.31
C ALA A 5 11.84 7.38 6.90
N ILE A 6 10.52 7.36 6.75
CA ILE A 6 9.65 6.29 7.21
C ILE A 6 9.01 5.63 5.99
N LEU A 7 9.31 4.35 5.77
CA LEU A 7 8.66 3.51 4.76
C LEU A 7 7.78 2.48 5.48
N THR A 8 6.63 2.14 4.91
CA THR A 8 5.75 1.10 5.45
C THR A 8 4.85 0.58 4.33
N ASP A 9 4.42 -0.68 4.45
CA ASP A 9 3.41 -1.28 3.57
C ASP A 9 3.81 -1.14 2.09
N ILE A 10 5.05 -1.54 1.79
CA ILE A 10 5.65 -1.53 0.44
C ILE A 10 5.02 -2.64 -0.40
N HIS A 11 4.66 -3.74 0.24
CA HIS A 11 3.78 -4.75 -0.33
C HIS A 11 4.28 -5.29 -1.66
N GLY A 12 5.59 -5.52 -1.81
CA GLY A 12 6.17 -6.05 -3.06
C GLY A 12 5.95 -5.15 -4.29
N ASN A 13 5.71 -3.84 -4.11
CA ASN A 13 5.58 -2.87 -5.20
C ASN A 13 6.92 -2.18 -5.47
N HIS A 14 7.79 -2.88 -6.20
CA HIS A 14 9.14 -2.40 -6.53
C HIS A 14 9.17 -1.04 -7.26
N PRO A 15 8.34 -0.73 -8.27
CA PRO A 15 8.42 0.58 -8.92
C PRO A 15 7.98 1.74 -8.00
N ALA A 16 7.05 1.53 -7.06
CA ALA A 16 6.74 2.51 -6.04
C ALA A 16 7.94 2.74 -5.10
N LEU A 17 8.60 1.67 -4.66
CA LEU A 17 9.81 1.75 -3.84
C LEU A 17 10.93 2.50 -4.57
N GLN A 18 11.18 2.17 -5.84
CA GLN A 18 12.21 2.84 -6.63
C GLN A 18 11.96 4.35 -6.71
N ALA A 19 10.73 4.77 -6.96
CA ALA A 19 10.38 6.19 -7.01
C ALA A 19 10.61 6.87 -5.65
N ALA A 20 10.18 6.25 -4.54
CA ALA A 20 10.41 6.76 -3.20
C ALA A 20 11.91 6.87 -2.85
N LEU A 21 12.70 5.84 -3.15
CA LEU A 21 14.15 5.85 -2.88
C LEU A 21 14.91 6.87 -3.74
N GLN A 22 14.50 7.08 -5.01
CA GLN A 22 15.05 8.13 -5.85
C GLN A 22 14.76 9.52 -5.27
N ASP A 23 13.54 9.74 -4.81
CA ASP A 23 13.13 11.00 -4.18
C ASP A 23 13.84 11.21 -2.82
N ILE A 24 14.01 10.15 -2.02
CA ILE A 24 14.80 10.15 -0.77
C ILE A 24 16.26 10.51 -1.03
N ALA A 25 16.87 9.98 -2.10
CA ALA A 25 18.28 10.24 -2.44
C ALA A 25 18.58 11.72 -2.75
N THR A 26 17.56 12.52 -3.08
CA THR A 26 17.69 13.98 -3.26
C THR A 26 17.64 14.76 -1.95
N LYS A 27 17.40 14.09 -0.82
CA LYS A 27 17.18 14.70 0.50
C LYS A 27 18.30 14.30 1.46
N GLN A 28 18.51 15.12 2.49
CA GLN A 28 19.49 14.84 3.55
C GLN A 28 18.90 13.89 4.61
N ILE A 29 18.53 12.68 4.19
CA ILE A 29 18.03 11.63 5.09
C ILE A 29 19.22 10.89 5.70
N GLU A 30 19.26 10.82 7.02
CA GLU A 30 20.32 10.12 7.77
C GLU A 30 20.06 8.62 7.88
N HIS A 31 18.78 8.22 7.97
CA HIS A 31 18.39 6.83 8.16
C HIS A 31 16.97 6.58 7.67
N ILE A 32 16.69 5.35 7.26
CA ILE A 32 15.38 4.88 6.83
C ILE A 32 14.86 3.83 7.82
N TYR A 33 13.66 4.02 8.33
CA TYR A 33 12.94 3.00 9.09
C TYR A 33 11.83 2.40 8.23
N CYS A 34 11.93 1.10 7.95
CA CYS A 34 10.96 0.34 7.18
C CYS A 34 10.05 -0.45 8.13
N LEU A 35 8.82 0.02 8.33
CA LEU A 35 7.90 -0.42 9.38
C LEU A 35 7.13 -1.70 9.03
N GLY A 36 7.69 -2.59 8.21
CA GLY A 36 7.06 -3.86 7.85
C GLY A 36 6.09 -3.78 6.67
N ASP A 37 5.52 -4.94 6.38
CA ASP A 37 4.76 -5.24 5.17
C ASP A 37 5.58 -4.89 3.93
N VAL A 38 6.79 -5.44 3.90
CA VAL A 38 7.73 -5.31 2.78
C VAL A 38 7.25 -6.18 1.62
N VAL A 39 6.65 -7.34 1.92
CA VAL A 39 6.16 -8.34 0.96
C VAL A 39 4.66 -8.63 1.11
N GLY A 40 4.09 -9.46 0.23
CA GLY A 40 2.81 -10.14 0.49
C GLY A 40 1.58 -9.68 -0.29
N ILE A 41 1.68 -8.71 -1.19
CA ILE A 41 0.53 -8.23 -2.02
C ILE A 41 0.94 -8.06 -3.48
N GLY A 42 2.10 -7.46 -3.73
CA GLY A 42 2.72 -7.27 -5.03
C GLY A 42 3.67 -8.41 -5.39
N PRO A 43 3.84 -8.69 -6.70
CA PRO A 43 4.65 -9.82 -7.16
C PRO A 43 6.17 -9.59 -7.09
N ASP A 44 6.64 -8.35 -6.89
CA ASP A 44 8.07 -7.98 -6.99
C ASP A 44 8.82 -8.02 -5.65
N SER A 45 8.44 -8.95 -4.76
CA SER A 45 8.98 -9.01 -3.40
C SER A 45 10.49 -9.24 -3.35
N ASN A 46 11.05 -10.08 -4.23
CA ASN A 46 12.51 -10.30 -4.27
C ASN A 46 13.27 -9.02 -4.63
N GLN A 47 12.76 -8.23 -5.58
CA GLN A 47 13.38 -6.98 -6.01
C GLN A 47 13.31 -5.92 -4.92
N VAL A 48 12.18 -5.84 -4.22
CA VAL A 48 12.03 -4.97 -3.03
C VAL A 48 13.04 -5.36 -1.94
N LEU A 49 13.11 -6.65 -1.62
CA LEU A 49 14.03 -7.17 -0.60
C LEU A 49 15.49 -6.94 -0.99
N GLU A 50 15.88 -7.23 -2.23
CA GLU A 50 17.22 -6.97 -2.75
C GLU A 50 17.60 -5.49 -2.61
N GLN A 51 16.71 -4.59 -3.04
CA GLN A 51 16.99 -3.16 -3.05
C GLN A 51 17.12 -2.56 -1.64
N LEU A 52 16.34 -3.05 -0.67
CA LEU A 52 16.39 -2.54 0.70
C LEU A 52 17.47 -3.20 1.55
N THR A 53 17.58 -4.53 1.51
CA THR A 53 18.45 -5.29 2.43
C THR A 53 19.95 -5.15 2.10
N THR A 54 20.28 -4.68 0.91
CA THR A 54 21.66 -4.33 0.52
C THR A 54 22.12 -2.98 1.08
N ARG A 55 21.22 -2.23 1.72
CA ARG A 55 21.51 -0.91 2.27
C ARG A 55 21.84 -0.99 3.76
N SER A 56 22.86 -0.26 4.18
CA SER A 56 23.26 -0.17 5.59
C SER A 56 22.50 0.89 6.38
N ASP A 57 21.76 1.77 5.70
CA ASP A 57 21.01 2.89 6.29
C ASP A 57 19.52 2.58 6.47
N VAL A 58 19.13 1.29 6.45
CA VAL A 58 17.76 0.84 6.63
C VAL A 58 17.65 -0.05 7.86
N SER A 59 16.71 0.24 8.74
CA SER A 59 16.26 -0.67 9.80
C SER A 59 14.88 -1.20 9.49
N PHE A 60 14.69 -2.49 9.69
CA PHE A 60 13.44 -3.19 9.38
C PHE A 60 12.68 -3.52 10.65
N ILE A 61 11.36 -3.50 10.54
CA ILE A 61 10.41 -3.99 11.52
C ILE A 61 9.53 -5.03 10.83
N MET A 62 9.13 -6.05 11.57
CA MET A 62 8.26 -7.11 11.08
C MET A 62 6.82 -6.60 10.88
N GLY A 63 6.26 -6.81 9.69
CA GLY A 63 4.82 -6.65 9.41
C GLY A 63 4.04 -7.95 9.48
N ASN A 64 2.70 -7.87 9.40
CA ASN A 64 1.87 -9.07 9.45
C ASN A 64 1.91 -9.86 8.13
N HIS A 65 2.01 -9.18 6.97
CA HIS A 65 2.19 -9.87 5.70
C HIS A 65 3.57 -10.53 5.59
N ASP A 66 4.60 -9.91 6.17
CA ASP A 66 5.93 -10.50 6.27
C ASP A 66 5.88 -11.82 7.06
N LEU A 67 5.24 -11.83 8.24
CA LEU A 67 5.02 -13.03 9.05
C LEU A 67 4.24 -14.11 8.29
N ALA A 68 3.18 -13.72 7.58
CA ALA A 68 2.35 -14.66 6.83
C ALA A 68 3.13 -15.38 5.73
N VAL A 69 3.97 -14.64 5.01
CA VAL A 69 4.81 -15.19 3.93
C VAL A 69 5.94 -16.07 4.49
N ILE A 70 6.58 -15.67 5.60
CA ILE A 70 7.57 -16.51 6.30
C ILE A 70 6.95 -17.83 6.75
N ALA A 71 5.78 -17.77 7.41
CA ALA A 71 5.08 -18.95 7.88
C ALA A 71 4.71 -19.88 6.71
N ALA A 72 4.19 -19.33 5.62
CA ALA A 72 3.88 -20.09 4.41
C ALA A 72 5.13 -20.75 3.80
N ALA A 73 6.26 -20.04 3.74
CA ALA A 73 7.53 -20.59 3.23
C ALA A 73 8.08 -21.74 4.09
N ARG A 74 7.83 -21.68 5.41
CA ARG A 74 8.23 -22.71 6.37
C ARG A 74 7.20 -23.84 6.54
N ASN A 75 6.06 -23.78 5.85
CA ASN A 75 4.92 -24.67 6.06
C ASN A 75 4.40 -24.66 7.51
N GLU A 76 4.46 -23.50 8.15
CA GLU A 76 3.93 -23.24 9.48
C GLU A 76 2.48 -22.70 9.40
N PRO A 77 1.72 -22.74 10.51
CA PRO A 77 0.40 -22.13 10.55
C PRO A 77 0.47 -20.62 10.23
N VAL A 78 -0.17 -20.22 9.13
CA VAL A 78 -0.26 -18.80 8.74
C VAL A 78 -1.07 -18.03 9.80
N PRO A 79 -0.62 -16.82 10.22
CA PRO A 79 -1.36 -15.96 11.12
C PRO A 79 -2.80 -15.67 10.65
N VAL A 80 -3.69 -15.45 11.62
CA VAL A 80 -5.10 -15.13 11.35
C VAL A 80 -5.20 -13.76 10.68
N GLY A 81 -6.14 -13.62 9.73
CA GLY A 81 -6.45 -12.35 9.06
C GLY A 81 -6.21 -12.37 7.55
N HIS A 82 -5.47 -13.37 7.05
CA HIS A 82 -4.99 -13.41 5.66
C HIS A 82 -5.79 -14.32 4.72
N HIS A 83 -7.08 -14.50 4.97
CA HIS A 83 -7.86 -15.53 4.28
C HIS A 83 -8.08 -15.24 2.79
N ASN A 84 -8.12 -13.98 2.38
CA ASN A 84 -8.47 -13.59 1.00
C ASN A 84 -7.26 -13.46 0.07
N GLU A 85 -6.05 -13.54 0.63
CA GLU A 85 -4.76 -13.41 -0.03
C GLU A 85 -3.85 -14.60 0.28
N ARG A 86 -4.40 -15.65 0.88
CA ARG A 86 -3.65 -16.83 1.31
C ARG A 86 -3.01 -17.55 0.14
N GLU A 87 -3.75 -17.74 -0.96
CA GLU A 87 -3.19 -18.41 -2.14
C GLU A 87 -2.06 -17.56 -2.74
N HIS A 88 -2.23 -16.23 -2.71
CA HIS A 88 -1.16 -15.31 -3.09
C HIS A 88 0.08 -15.44 -2.19
N HIS A 89 -0.06 -15.50 -0.86
CA HIS A 89 1.07 -15.69 0.06
C HIS A 89 1.77 -17.03 -0.15
N GLU A 90 1.02 -18.12 -0.32
CA GLU A 90 1.58 -19.45 -0.60
C GLU A 90 2.28 -19.51 -1.97
N TRP A 91 1.77 -18.79 -2.97
CA TRP A 91 2.42 -18.63 -4.27
C TRP A 91 3.70 -17.81 -4.16
N LEU A 92 3.68 -16.72 -3.40
CA LEU A 92 4.81 -15.85 -3.21
C LEU A 92 5.93 -16.53 -2.41
N ALA A 93 5.57 -17.25 -1.35
CA ALA A 93 6.50 -18.02 -0.52
C ALA A 93 7.33 -19.03 -1.30
N LYS A 94 6.79 -19.61 -2.39
CA LYS A 94 7.51 -20.52 -3.30
C LYS A 94 8.48 -19.81 -4.25
N ARG A 95 8.36 -18.49 -4.37
CA ARG A 95 9.11 -17.66 -5.34
C ARG A 95 10.13 -16.74 -4.68
N ILE A 96 9.94 -16.41 -3.39
CA ILE A 96 10.93 -15.64 -2.63
C ILE A 96 12.21 -16.48 -2.47
N GLU A 97 13.36 -15.85 -2.65
CA GLU A 97 14.64 -16.51 -2.42
C GLU A 97 14.78 -16.92 -0.94
N PRO A 98 15.19 -18.17 -0.63
CA PRO A 98 15.28 -18.64 0.76
C PRO A 98 16.13 -17.75 1.68
N LYS A 99 17.17 -17.10 1.14
CA LYS A 99 18.02 -16.16 1.88
C LYS A 99 17.23 -15.01 2.51
N TYR A 100 16.15 -14.55 1.85
CA TYR A 100 15.33 -13.47 2.35
C TYR A 100 14.35 -13.92 3.43
N ILE A 101 13.86 -15.16 3.37
CA ILE A 101 13.02 -15.72 4.44
C ILE A 101 13.80 -15.77 5.75
N GLU A 102 15.05 -16.24 5.70
CA GLU A 102 15.92 -16.27 6.87
C GLU A 102 16.27 -14.86 7.34
N LEU A 103 16.59 -13.94 6.43
CA LEU A 103 16.87 -12.55 6.79
C LEU A 103 15.67 -11.86 7.45
N MET A 104 14.48 -11.97 6.86
CA MET A 104 13.26 -11.34 7.39
C MET A 104 12.88 -11.89 8.76
N SER A 105 13.18 -13.17 9.03
CA SER A 105 12.87 -13.81 10.31
C SER A 105 13.60 -13.19 11.50
N GLU A 106 14.67 -12.42 11.25
CA GLU A 106 15.43 -11.70 12.27
C GLU A 106 14.87 -10.29 12.56
N TRP A 107 13.87 -9.82 11.81
CA TRP A 107 13.31 -8.49 12.01
C TRP A 107 12.53 -8.39 13.33
N PRO A 108 12.78 -7.35 14.14
CA PRO A 108 12.06 -7.19 15.41
C PRO A 108 10.61 -6.72 15.18
N MET A 109 9.72 -7.06 16.11
CA MET A 109 8.32 -6.58 16.09
C MET A 109 8.20 -5.06 16.33
N SER A 110 9.19 -4.46 17.00
CA SER A 110 9.32 -3.02 17.19
C SER A 110 10.77 -2.64 17.41
N LEU A 111 11.10 -1.37 17.20
CA LEU A 111 12.40 -0.80 17.40
C LEU A 111 12.26 0.53 18.15
N THR A 112 13.09 0.73 19.17
CA THR A 112 13.22 2.00 19.87
C THR A 112 14.58 2.63 19.62
N THR A 113 14.63 3.96 19.56
CA THR A 113 15.89 4.69 19.42
C THR A 113 15.80 6.05 20.10
N SER A 114 16.96 6.59 20.49
CA SER A 114 17.07 7.93 21.05
C SER A 114 17.74 8.85 20.04
N ILE A 115 17.03 9.90 19.60
CA ILE A 115 17.59 10.94 18.71
C ILE A 115 17.50 12.29 19.43
N LEU A 116 18.65 12.90 19.70
CA LEU A 116 18.74 14.20 20.40
C LEU A 116 17.91 14.17 21.70
N GLN A 117 18.10 13.13 22.52
CA GLN A 117 17.40 12.90 23.80
C GLN A 117 15.88 12.70 23.71
N ASN A 118 15.33 12.59 22.51
CA ASN A 118 13.95 12.16 22.31
C ASN A 118 13.93 10.64 22.13
N GLU A 119 13.06 9.94 22.86
CA GLU A 119 12.81 8.51 22.65
C GLU A 119 11.75 8.33 21.54
N LEU A 120 12.06 7.52 20.53
CA LEU A 120 11.20 7.26 19.38
C LEU A 120 10.88 5.76 19.33
N LEU A 121 9.63 5.44 19.04
CA LEU A 121 9.16 4.07 18.79
C LEU A 121 8.78 3.90 17.32
N PHE A 122 9.25 2.80 16.74
CA PHE A 122 8.87 2.31 15.43
C PHE A 122 8.27 0.91 15.55
N CYS A 123 7.05 0.72 15.06
CA CYS A 123 6.41 -0.59 15.01
C CYS A 123 5.55 -0.68 13.74
N HIS A 124 5.19 -1.89 13.29
CA HIS A 124 4.27 -1.99 12.15
C HIS A 124 2.84 -1.59 12.56
N TYR A 125 2.38 -2.08 13.70
CA TYR A 125 1.16 -1.62 14.36
C TYR A 125 1.33 -1.68 15.88
N HIS A 126 0.37 -1.13 16.63
CA HIS A 126 0.40 -1.17 18.09
C HIS A 126 0.42 -2.63 18.58
N LEU A 127 1.26 -2.92 19.57
CA LEU A 127 1.44 -4.28 20.10
C LEU A 127 0.70 -4.46 21.43
N ASP A 128 0.10 -5.63 21.62
CA ASP A 128 -0.53 -6.03 22.87
C ASP A 128 0.49 -6.55 23.89
N TYR A 129 0.01 -6.96 25.07
CA TYR A 129 0.85 -7.49 26.15
C TYR A 129 1.55 -8.82 25.83
N LYS A 130 1.16 -9.50 24.72
CA LYS A 130 1.80 -10.71 24.21
C LYS A 130 2.79 -10.40 23.07
N ASN A 131 3.06 -9.12 22.82
CA ASN A 131 3.91 -8.67 21.72
C ASN A 131 3.34 -9.05 20.34
N TRP A 132 2.00 -9.00 20.21
CA TRP A 132 1.30 -9.28 18.96
C TRP A 132 0.51 -8.05 18.49
N PHE A 133 0.24 -7.95 17.18
CA PHE A 133 -0.52 -6.82 16.63
C PHE A 133 -1.92 -6.71 17.25
N ALA A 134 -2.23 -5.55 17.78
CA ALA A 134 -3.58 -5.20 18.20
C ALA A 134 -4.51 -5.14 16.97
N PRO A 135 -5.82 -5.39 17.12
CA PRO A 135 -6.78 -5.18 16.05
C PRO A 135 -6.76 -3.72 15.57
N ILE A 136 -6.93 -3.51 14.26
CA ILE A 136 -7.03 -2.16 13.69
C ILE A 136 -8.19 -1.40 14.34
N ASP A 137 -7.88 -0.28 14.99
CA ASP A 137 -8.86 0.74 15.31
C ASP A 137 -9.20 1.54 14.04
N LYS A 138 -10.46 1.49 13.64
CA LYS A 138 -10.96 2.18 12.44
C LYS A 138 -11.23 3.66 12.68
N LEU A 139 -11.36 4.06 13.95
CA LEU A 139 -11.65 5.44 14.36
C LEU A 139 -10.71 5.84 15.52
N PRO A 140 -9.38 5.79 15.31
CA PRO A 140 -8.43 6.10 16.37
C PRO A 140 -8.57 7.55 16.80
N THR A 141 -8.46 7.79 18.11
CA THR A 141 -8.38 9.13 18.68
C THR A 141 -7.04 9.33 19.37
N THR A 142 -6.61 10.59 19.48
CA THR A 142 -5.40 10.95 20.22
C THR A 142 -5.45 10.43 21.66
N GLU A 143 -6.60 10.52 22.33
CA GLU A 143 -6.76 10.06 23.72
C GLU A 143 -6.58 8.55 23.86
N ALA A 144 -7.13 7.77 22.92
CA ALA A 144 -6.97 6.31 22.92
C ALA A 144 -5.50 5.93 22.69
N LEU A 145 -4.82 6.60 21.74
CA LEU A 145 -3.39 6.41 21.50
C LEU A 145 -2.56 6.81 22.73
N GLU A 146 -2.90 7.91 23.40
CA GLU A 146 -2.24 8.34 24.65
C GLU A 146 -2.36 7.29 25.75
N GLN A 147 -3.52 6.65 25.88
CA GLN A 147 -3.72 5.59 26.88
C GLN A 147 -2.80 4.38 26.64
N ILE A 148 -2.63 3.97 25.37
CA ILE A 148 -1.73 2.86 24.99
C ILE A 148 -0.30 3.13 25.47
N TYR A 149 0.18 4.36 25.32
CA TYR A 149 1.57 4.75 25.58
C TYR A 149 1.76 5.54 26.89
N SER A 150 0.75 5.57 27.76
CA SER A 150 0.72 6.35 29.02
C SER A 150 1.86 6.07 29.99
N LYS A 151 2.51 4.90 29.88
CA LYS A 151 3.65 4.49 30.73
C LYS A 151 5.01 4.62 30.03
N THR A 152 5.06 5.36 28.93
CA THR A 152 6.26 5.52 28.09
C THR A 152 6.56 6.99 27.85
N ASP A 153 7.85 7.28 27.69
CA ASP A 153 8.35 8.64 27.42
C ASP A 153 8.59 8.88 25.91
N TYR A 154 8.06 8.01 25.04
CA TYR A 154 8.18 8.17 23.60
C TYR A 154 7.60 9.51 23.16
N LYS A 155 8.42 10.30 22.46
CA LYS A 155 8.05 11.58 21.85
C LYS A 155 7.51 11.40 20.45
N LEU A 156 7.81 10.27 19.83
CA LEU A 156 7.27 9.87 18.54
C LEU A 156 6.90 8.39 18.57
N VAL A 157 5.73 8.06 18.04
CA VAL A 157 5.34 6.70 17.69
C VAL A 157 5.02 6.65 16.19
N CYS A 158 5.87 5.96 15.44
CA CYS A 158 5.67 5.74 14.02
C CYS A 158 5.13 4.33 13.76
N PHE A 159 4.09 4.24 12.94
CA PHE A 159 3.41 2.98 12.61
C PHE A 159 2.84 2.94 11.18
N GLY A 160 2.35 1.78 10.76
CA GLY A 160 1.81 1.49 9.42
C GLY A 160 0.48 0.74 9.48
N HIS A 161 0.35 -0.33 8.70
CA HIS A 161 -0.69 -1.37 8.75
C HIS A 161 -2.10 -0.96 8.27
N HIS A 162 -2.63 0.18 8.73
CA HIS A 162 -3.97 0.64 8.34
C HIS A 162 -4.00 1.35 6.97
N HIS A 163 -2.83 1.50 6.31
CA HIS A 163 -2.62 2.05 4.96
C HIS A 163 -3.09 3.50 4.72
N ILE A 164 -3.85 4.11 5.62
CA ILE A 164 -4.24 5.51 5.58
C ILE A 164 -3.24 6.37 6.38
N VAL A 165 -3.18 7.66 6.03
CA VAL A 165 -2.32 8.61 6.75
C VAL A 165 -2.91 8.87 8.12
N HIS A 166 -2.08 8.77 9.16
CA HIS A 166 -2.41 9.23 10.50
C HIS A 166 -1.38 10.25 10.96
N HIS A 167 -1.87 11.35 11.51
CA HIS A 167 -1.03 12.37 12.12
C HIS A 167 -1.78 12.92 13.34
N PHE A 168 -1.50 12.36 14.51
CA PHE A 168 -2.09 12.79 15.77
C PHE A 168 -1.03 13.37 16.67
N GLU A 169 -1.38 14.42 17.41
CA GLU A 169 -0.46 15.09 18.31
C GLU A 169 -1.16 15.31 19.64
N SER A 170 -0.47 14.97 20.72
CA SER A 170 -0.84 15.29 22.10
C SER A 170 0.14 16.31 22.66
N ASP A 171 -0.10 16.77 23.90
CA ASP A 171 0.84 17.65 24.60
C ASP A 171 2.23 17.00 24.84
N THR A 172 2.34 15.67 24.69
CA THR A 172 3.55 14.93 25.06
C THR A 172 4.25 14.24 23.90
N ARG A 173 3.54 13.93 22.80
CA ARG A 173 4.08 13.14 21.68
C ARG A 173 3.31 13.26 20.37
N LEU A 174 4.00 12.88 19.31
CA LEU A 174 3.50 12.76 17.94
C LEU A 174 3.26 11.29 17.57
N TYR A 175 2.15 11.01 16.89
CA TYR A 175 1.81 9.72 16.31
C TYR A 175 1.72 9.86 14.80
N PHE A 176 2.50 9.06 14.08
CA PHE A 176 2.65 9.25 12.65
C PHE A 176 2.62 7.94 11.86
N ASN A 177 1.71 7.87 10.91
CA ASN A 177 1.65 6.83 9.89
C ASN A 177 1.60 7.55 8.52
N PRO A 178 2.61 7.37 7.65
CA PRO A 178 2.63 8.05 6.36
C PRO A 178 1.63 7.47 5.34
N GLY A 179 0.90 6.43 5.71
CA GLY A 179 0.11 5.60 4.82
C GLY A 179 0.99 4.62 4.04
N SER A 180 0.34 3.74 3.29
CA SER A 180 1.05 2.70 2.55
C SER A 180 1.82 3.25 1.37
N LEU A 181 3.08 2.81 1.25
CA LEU A 181 3.97 3.12 0.14
C LEU A 181 3.51 2.43 -1.15
N GLY A 182 3.20 1.15 -1.08
CA GLY A 182 2.93 0.31 -2.25
C GLY A 182 1.45 0.12 -2.59
N CYS A 183 0.54 0.40 -1.66
CA CYS A 183 -0.90 0.18 -1.80
C CYS A 183 -1.65 1.51 -1.67
N TYR A 184 -2.08 2.03 -2.82
CA TYR A 184 -2.88 3.25 -2.91
C TYR A 184 -3.78 3.17 -4.14
N ASP A 185 -4.86 3.94 -4.16
CA ASP A 185 -5.82 3.98 -5.28
C ASP A 185 -5.29 4.74 -6.51
N LYS A 186 -4.10 5.32 -6.39
CA LYS A 186 -3.40 6.08 -7.43
C LYS A 186 -1.92 5.68 -7.50
N PRO A 187 -1.23 5.91 -8.63
CA PRO A 187 0.18 5.58 -8.81
C PRO A 187 1.11 6.61 -8.13
N TYR A 188 0.91 6.82 -6.83
CA TYR A 188 1.80 7.60 -5.97
C TYR A 188 2.36 6.70 -4.87
N ALA A 189 3.69 6.67 -4.75
CA ALA A 189 4.35 6.11 -3.59
C ALA A 189 4.25 7.11 -2.43
N ARG A 190 3.78 6.64 -1.27
CA ARG A 190 3.78 7.44 -0.04
C ARG A 190 4.93 7.05 0.86
N TYR A 191 5.58 8.04 1.46
CA TYR A 191 6.51 7.81 2.55
C TYR A 191 6.54 9.00 3.49
N GLY A 192 7.10 8.80 4.68
CA GLY A 192 7.20 9.84 5.70
C GLY A 192 8.58 10.46 5.78
N ILE A 193 8.64 11.74 6.07
CA ILE A 193 9.86 12.41 6.55
C ILE A 193 9.59 12.89 7.96
N VAL A 194 10.49 12.55 8.88
CA VAL A 194 10.46 13.04 10.26
C VAL A 194 11.74 13.84 10.50
N THR A 195 11.58 15.06 11.00
CA THR A 195 12.70 15.90 11.45
C THR A 195 12.66 16.02 12.97
N VAL A 196 13.75 15.62 13.60
CA VAL A 196 13.93 15.65 15.07
C VAL A 196 14.93 16.74 15.43
N SER A 197 14.55 17.59 16.37
CA SER A 197 15.42 18.57 17.01
C SER A 197 15.37 18.42 18.53
N GLU A 198 16.18 19.18 19.27
CA GLU A 198 16.13 19.19 20.74
C GLU A 198 14.80 19.73 21.29
N LYS A 199 14.03 20.48 20.50
CA LYS A 199 12.82 21.20 20.95
C LYS A 199 11.53 20.68 20.32
N GLU A 200 11.62 20.10 19.14
CA GLU A 200 10.46 19.81 18.30
C GLU A 200 10.72 18.59 17.42
N ILE A 201 9.66 17.80 17.22
CA ILE A 201 9.59 16.72 16.24
C ILE A 201 8.48 17.09 15.24
N THR A 202 8.82 17.12 13.95
CA THR A 202 7.84 17.33 12.87
C THR A 202 7.82 16.12 11.95
N ALA A 203 6.64 15.81 11.41
CA ALA A 203 6.47 14.74 10.43
C ALA A 203 5.63 15.22 9.25
N GLY A 204 5.94 14.71 8.06
CA GLY A 204 5.19 15.03 6.85
C GLY A 204 5.20 13.88 5.85
N VAL A 205 4.09 13.73 5.13
CA VAL A 205 3.94 12.72 4.07
C VAL A 205 4.45 13.30 2.76
N GLN A 206 5.22 12.48 2.04
CA GLN A 206 5.63 12.73 0.67
C GLN A 206 4.82 11.85 -0.28
N LEU A 207 4.46 12.40 -1.44
CA LEU A 207 3.73 11.72 -2.50
C LEU A 207 4.56 11.78 -3.78
N VAL A 208 5.06 10.62 -4.24
CA VAL A 208 5.95 10.54 -5.39
C VAL A 208 5.26 9.78 -6.52
N PRO A 209 4.98 10.41 -7.67
CA PRO A 209 4.36 9.71 -8.79
C PRO A 209 5.32 8.64 -9.34
N TYR A 210 4.78 7.50 -9.75
CA TYR A 210 5.54 6.44 -10.40
C TYR A 210 4.75 5.82 -11.56
N ASN A 211 5.44 5.12 -12.46
CA ASN A 211 4.77 4.38 -13.53
C ASN A 211 4.43 2.96 -13.04
N ASN A 212 3.13 2.67 -12.91
CA ASN A 212 2.65 1.37 -12.44
C ASN A 212 2.18 0.43 -13.56
N ILE A 213 2.35 0.78 -14.85
CA ILE A 213 1.84 -0.02 -15.98
C ILE A 213 2.40 -1.44 -15.94
N ASN A 214 3.73 -1.60 -15.86
CA ASN A 214 4.34 -2.93 -15.87
C ASN A 214 4.02 -3.71 -14.59
N PHE A 215 3.90 -3.02 -13.46
CA PHE A 215 3.48 -3.62 -12.19
C PHE A 215 2.07 -4.20 -12.29
N LEU A 216 1.09 -3.42 -12.77
CA LEU A 216 -0.27 -3.91 -12.96
C LEU A 216 -0.34 -5.02 -14.01
N ARG A 217 0.43 -4.94 -15.10
CA ARG A 217 0.49 -5.99 -16.13
C ARG A 217 1.00 -7.31 -15.55
N SER A 218 1.97 -7.26 -14.64
CA SER A 218 2.58 -8.44 -14.06
C SER A 218 1.59 -9.32 -13.30
N TYR A 219 0.51 -8.75 -12.74
CA TYR A 219 -0.54 -9.54 -12.09
C TYR A 219 -1.20 -10.54 -13.04
N GLU A 220 -1.44 -10.16 -14.29
CA GLU A 220 -1.99 -11.05 -15.31
C GLU A 220 -0.92 -11.98 -15.91
N GLU A 221 0.24 -11.43 -16.27
CA GLU A 221 1.32 -12.21 -16.92
C GLU A 221 1.84 -13.35 -16.03
N LEU A 222 1.97 -13.09 -14.73
CA LEU A 222 2.41 -14.08 -13.75
C LEU A 222 1.26 -14.95 -13.22
N GLN A 223 0.03 -14.71 -13.67
CA GLN A 223 -1.19 -15.35 -13.16
C GLN A 223 -1.25 -15.31 -11.64
N VAL A 224 -1.08 -14.11 -11.07
CA VAL A 224 -1.03 -13.92 -9.61
C VAL A 224 -2.35 -14.40 -9.01
N PRO A 225 -2.33 -15.32 -8.02
CA PRO A 225 -3.52 -15.73 -7.30
C PRO A 225 -4.16 -14.55 -6.58
N ASP A 226 -5.47 -14.61 -6.36
CA ASP A 226 -6.24 -13.56 -5.68
C ASP A 226 -6.17 -12.15 -6.32
N ARG A 227 -5.61 -12.00 -7.53
CA ARG A 227 -5.35 -10.68 -8.15
C ARG A 227 -6.57 -9.79 -8.27
N GLU A 228 -7.75 -10.33 -8.55
CA GLU A 228 -8.98 -9.52 -8.64
C GLU A 228 -9.32 -8.86 -7.30
N PHE A 229 -9.21 -9.63 -6.21
CA PHE A 229 -9.40 -9.13 -4.86
C PHE A 229 -8.29 -8.14 -4.49
N ILE A 230 -7.03 -8.51 -4.73
CA ILE A 230 -5.87 -7.69 -4.40
C ILE A 230 -5.94 -6.32 -5.11
N LEU A 231 -6.12 -6.30 -6.43
CA LEU A 231 -6.19 -5.07 -7.21
C LEU A 231 -7.35 -4.18 -6.75
N LYS A 232 -8.50 -4.78 -6.42
CA LYS A 232 -9.66 -4.04 -5.91
C LYS A 232 -9.42 -3.41 -4.54
N VAL A 233 -8.86 -4.17 -3.60
CA VAL A 233 -8.76 -3.75 -2.19
C VAL A 233 -7.52 -2.90 -1.93
N PHE A 234 -6.37 -3.27 -2.49
CA PHE A 234 -5.10 -2.62 -2.19
C PHE A 234 -4.72 -1.54 -3.20
N HIS A 235 -5.22 -1.64 -4.43
CA HIS A 235 -4.89 -0.71 -5.52
C HIS A 235 -6.10 0.08 -6.02
N GLY A 236 -7.20 0.12 -5.25
CA GLY A 236 -8.39 0.90 -5.58
C GLY A 236 -9.12 0.45 -6.86
N GLY A 237 -8.87 -0.77 -7.33
CA GLY A 237 -9.39 -1.25 -8.62
C GLY A 237 -8.68 -0.61 -9.82
N GLN A 238 -7.38 -0.32 -9.71
CA GLN A 238 -6.58 0.00 -10.87
C GLN A 238 -6.38 -1.27 -11.72
N TYR A 239 -6.72 -1.20 -13.01
CA TYR A 239 -6.50 -2.27 -13.97
C TYR A 239 -6.13 -1.72 -15.35
N LEU A 240 -5.41 -2.53 -16.12
CA LEU A 240 -5.11 -2.24 -17.52
C LEU A 240 -6.23 -2.80 -18.42
N CYS A 241 -6.73 -1.99 -19.33
CA CYS A 241 -7.55 -2.47 -20.45
C CYS A 241 -6.74 -2.29 -21.74
N GLY A 242 -6.12 -3.36 -22.22
CA GLY A 242 -5.16 -3.26 -23.33
C GLY A 242 -3.84 -2.60 -22.87
N SER A 243 -3.40 -1.54 -23.56
CA SER A 243 -2.17 -0.79 -23.25
C SER A 243 -2.38 0.48 -22.41
N GLU A 244 -3.61 0.79 -21.98
CA GLU A 244 -3.95 2.03 -21.27
C GLU A 244 -4.49 1.75 -19.86
N LEU A 245 -4.11 2.62 -18.91
CA LEU A 245 -4.57 2.63 -17.51
C LEU A 245 -6.01 3.17 -17.45
N LEU A 246 -6.90 2.48 -16.75
CA LEU A 246 -8.23 3.01 -16.41
C LEU A 246 -8.23 3.51 -14.96
N GLU A 247 -8.74 4.74 -14.76
CA GLU A 247 -9.08 5.27 -13.43
C GLU A 247 -10.22 4.44 -12.80
N PRO A 248 -10.29 4.31 -11.46
CA PRO A 248 -11.33 3.54 -10.78
C PRO A 248 -12.73 4.01 -11.16
N ALA A 249 -13.49 3.14 -11.83
CA ALA A 249 -14.89 3.42 -12.11
C ALA A 249 -15.67 3.49 -10.80
N GLY A 250 -16.20 4.67 -10.48
CA GLY A 250 -17.28 4.82 -9.52
C GLY A 250 -18.37 3.78 -9.80
N VAL A 251 -18.88 3.17 -8.74
CA VAL A 251 -19.84 2.06 -8.72
C VAL A 251 -21.06 2.36 -9.62
N ALA A 252 -20.98 2.05 -10.91
CA ALA A 252 -22.09 1.85 -11.86
C ALA A 252 -21.58 1.78 -13.33
N SER A 253 -21.04 0.65 -13.80
CA SER A 253 -21.11 0.31 -15.25
C SER A 253 -20.71 -1.12 -15.63
N GLN A 254 -20.75 -2.11 -14.73
CA GLN A 254 -20.68 -3.51 -15.15
C GLN A 254 -22.04 -3.99 -15.64
N LEU A 255 -22.39 -3.66 -16.88
CA LEU A 255 -23.36 -4.43 -17.66
C LEU A 255 -23.14 -4.40 -19.19
N LEU A 256 -22.08 -3.78 -19.73
CA LEU A 256 -22.00 -3.56 -21.19
C LEU A 256 -20.67 -3.87 -21.89
N ARG A 257 -19.85 -4.81 -21.40
CA ARG A 257 -18.71 -5.31 -22.21
C ARG A 257 -18.58 -6.83 -22.20
N ARG A 258 -19.62 -7.52 -22.69
CA ARG A 258 -19.44 -8.81 -23.38
C ARG A 258 -19.49 -8.55 -24.88
N SER A 259 -18.32 -8.41 -25.50
CA SER A 259 -18.00 -8.84 -26.88
C SER A 259 -16.70 -8.20 -27.35
N CYS A 260 -15.57 -8.77 -26.94
CA CYS A 260 -14.41 -8.77 -27.82
C CYS A 260 -14.76 -9.65 -29.03
N ARG A 261 -14.89 -9.02 -30.21
CA ARG A 261 -14.55 -9.53 -31.56
C ARG A 261 -15.27 -8.65 -32.58
N THR A 262 -14.53 -7.86 -33.35
CA THR A 262 -14.41 -8.02 -34.81
C THR A 262 -13.45 -7.01 -35.44
N ASN A 263 -12.80 -7.50 -36.49
CA ASN A 263 -11.77 -6.94 -37.36
C ASN A 263 -11.92 -5.47 -37.76
N MET A 264 -10.79 -4.75 -37.77
CA MET A 264 -10.60 -3.49 -38.49
C MET A 264 -10.25 -3.78 -39.96
N GLU A 265 -10.97 -3.17 -40.90
CA GLU A 265 -10.46 -2.84 -42.23
C GLU A 265 -10.80 -1.38 -42.58
N PHE A 266 -9.87 -0.73 -43.26
CA PHE A 266 -9.78 0.74 -43.39
C PHE A 266 -10.06 1.15 -44.83
N HIS A 267 -11.13 1.92 -45.10
CA HIS A 267 -11.34 2.59 -46.40
C HIS A 267 -12.00 3.97 -46.21
N GLY A 268 -11.25 5.05 -46.44
CA GLY A 268 -11.77 6.34 -46.90
C GLY A 268 -12.66 7.17 -45.94
N THR A 269 -12.77 8.46 -46.22
CA THR A 269 -13.12 9.55 -45.28
C THR A 269 -14.62 9.71 -44.94
N ASN A 270 -15.39 8.64 -44.72
CA ASN A 270 -16.76 8.77 -44.20
C ASN A 270 -17.23 7.54 -43.41
N TRP A 271 -17.64 7.76 -42.15
CA TRP A 271 -18.22 6.73 -41.28
C TRP A 271 -19.70 6.53 -41.63
N THR A 272 -20.08 5.31 -42.02
CA THR A 272 -21.51 4.90 -42.13
C THR A 272 -21.73 3.68 -41.24
N ILE A 273 -22.54 3.83 -40.19
CA ILE A 273 -22.94 2.73 -39.30
C ILE A 273 -24.17 2.05 -39.90
N TRP A 274 -24.06 0.77 -40.24
CA TRP A 274 -25.23 -0.07 -40.53
C TRP A 274 -25.69 -0.73 -39.24
N SER A 275 -26.74 -0.21 -38.62
CA SER A 275 -27.44 -0.88 -37.51
C SER A 275 -28.62 -1.69 -38.07
N GLY A 276 -28.40 -2.97 -38.33
CA GLY A 276 -29.48 -3.94 -38.46
C GLY A 276 -29.62 -4.69 -37.15
N ILE A 277 -30.73 -4.47 -36.43
CA ILE A 277 -31.50 -5.41 -35.59
C ILE A 277 -32.51 -4.60 -34.77
N GLU A 278 -33.78 -4.98 -34.92
CA GLU A 278 -34.97 -4.36 -34.34
C GLU A 278 -35.02 -4.44 -32.80
N VAL A 279 -35.55 -3.39 -32.17
CA VAL A 279 -35.90 -3.34 -30.74
C VAL A 279 -37.39 -3.01 -30.61
N PRO A 280 -38.22 -3.78 -29.88
CA PRO A 280 -39.56 -3.35 -29.54
C PRO A 280 -39.55 -2.44 -28.29
N ARG A 281 -39.95 -1.19 -28.52
CA ARG A 281 -40.77 -0.30 -27.68
C ARG A 281 -40.38 -0.11 -26.20
N ILE A 282 -39.76 1.04 -25.90
CA ILE A 282 -40.08 1.85 -24.72
C ILE A 282 -40.12 3.32 -25.14
N CYS A 283 -41.30 3.94 -25.11
CA CYS A 283 -41.49 5.39 -25.25
C CYS A 283 -42.34 5.92 -24.11
N ALA A 284 -42.03 7.17 -23.75
CA ALA A 284 -42.75 8.12 -22.90
C ALA A 284 -42.43 7.97 -21.39
N PHE A 285 -42.09 9.01 -20.62
CA PHE A 285 -42.34 10.45 -20.81
C PHE A 285 -41.58 11.25 -19.71
N LEU A 286 -40.62 12.11 -20.06
CA LEU A 286 -40.22 13.24 -19.19
C LEU A 286 -39.67 14.37 -20.07
N SER A 287 -40.53 15.33 -20.42
CA SER A 287 -40.21 16.77 -20.48
C SER A 287 -41.37 17.56 -21.09
N ARG A 288 -42.16 18.21 -20.23
CA ARG A 288 -42.80 19.49 -20.56
C ARG A 288 -42.75 20.40 -19.33
N LEU A 289 -41.76 21.28 -19.39
CA LEU A 289 -41.76 22.70 -19.02
C LEU A 289 -43.00 23.22 -18.27
N GLY A 290 -42.73 23.90 -17.15
CA GLY A 290 -43.28 25.24 -16.85
C GLY A 290 -44.76 25.34 -16.44
N THR A 291 -44.96 25.81 -15.21
CA THR A 291 -46.16 26.49 -14.69
C THR A 291 -46.69 27.57 -15.66
N PRO A 292 -48.02 27.89 -15.70
CA PRO A 292 -48.74 28.54 -14.59
C PRO A 292 -50.25 28.25 -14.43
N SER A 293 -50.70 28.21 -13.17
CA SER A 293 -51.88 28.86 -12.55
C SER A 293 -52.34 28.05 -11.34
#